data_AF-A0A3D3G6V8-F1
#
_entry.id   AF-A0A3D3G6V8-F1
#
_cell.length_a   1.000
_cell.length_b   1.000
_cell.length_c   1.000
_cell.angle_alpha   90.00
_cell.angle_beta   90.00
_cell.angle_gamma   90.00
#
_symmetry.space_group_name_H-M   'P 1'
#
loop_
_entity.id
_entity.type
_entity.pdbx_description
1 polymer ?
#
loop_
_entity_poly.entity_id
_entity_poly.type
_entity_poly.pdbx_seq_one_letter_code
_entity_poly.pdbx_strand_id
1 'polypeptide(L)'
;MSSYNWSHIDETAMKKADPEKYKIWRILAIIESDFVAEKLDKEEVKIAWPQIKDQIDPWTRRALEYLLWGKQYSLPNNLTWWNKRPKTLK
;
A
#
# COMPACT_ATOMS: atom_id res chain seq x y z
N MET A 1 -5.47 -26.78 7.55
CA MET A 1 -5.70 -25.69 6.57
C MET A 1 -7.07 -25.11 6.85
N SER A 2 -7.12 -23.93 7.44
CA SER A 2 -8.34 -23.14 7.58
C SER A 2 -8.15 -21.86 6.77
N SER A 3 -8.47 -21.92 5.48
CA SER A 3 -8.65 -20.72 4.68
C SER A 3 -9.81 -19.96 5.30
N TYR A 4 -9.51 -18.83 5.93
CA TYR A 4 -10.53 -17.86 6.30
C TYR A 4 -11.24 -17.46 5.01
N ASN A 5 -12.49 -17.91 4.86
CA ASN A 5 -13.40 -17.37 3.87
C ASN A 5 -13.51 -15.88 4.18
N TRP A 6 -12.82 -15.02 3.43
CA TRP A 6 -13.15 -13.61 3.35
C TRP A 6 -14.55 -13.53 2.77
N SER A 7 -15.54 -13.56 3.65
CA SER A 7 -16.92 -13.32 3.33
C SER A 7 -17.00 -11.93 2.72
N HIS A 8 -17.02 -11.91 1.39
CA HIS A 8 -17.63 -10.91 0.52
C HIS A 8 -18.01 -9.64 1.29
N ILE A 9 -17.11 -8.66 1.30
CA ILE A 9 -17.56 -7.27 1.41
C ILE A 9 -18.54 -7.12 0.24
N ASP A 10 -19.81 -6.86 0.56
CA ASP A 10 -20.81 -6.59 -0.46
C ASP A 10 -20.48 -5.24 -1.06
N GLU A 11 -19.57 -5.24 -2.04
CA GLU A 11 -19.07 -4.09 -2.77
C GLU A 11 -20.25 -3.25 -3.30
N THR A 12 -21.31 -3.93 -3.75
CA THR A 12 -22.53 -3.30 -4.21
C THR A 12 -23.28 -2.57 -3.10
N ALA A 13 -23.36 -3.13 -1.89
CA ALA A 13 -23.95 -2.46 -0.74
C ALA A 13 -23.08 -1.28 -0.27
N MET A 14 -21.76 -1.44 -0.22
CA MET A 14 -20.84 -0.40 0.24
C MET A 14 -20.78 0.78 -0.74
N LYS A 15 -20.77 0.50 -2.05
CA LYS A 15 -20.85 1.51 -3.11
C LYS A 15 -22.15 2.31 -3.06
N LYS A 16 -23.26 1.68 -2.65
CA LYS A 16 -24.56 2.36 -2.49
C LYS A 16 -24.63 3.18 -1.21
N ALA A 17 -24.09 2.66 -0.11
CA ALA A 17 -24.16 3.30 1.20
C ALA A 17 -23.20 4.49 1.34
N ASP A 18 -21.97 4.35 0.83
CA ASP A 18 -20.92 5.36 0.96
C ASP A 18 -19.94 5.26 -0.23
N PRO A 19 -20.27 5.93 -1.35
CA PRO A 19 -19.46 5.88 -2.56
C PRO A 19 -18.02 6.40 -2.37
N GLU A 20 -17.81 7.32 -1.43
CA GLU A 20 -16.48 7.86 -1.15
C GLU A 20 -15.61 6.84 -0.42
N LYS A 21 -16.14 6.21 0.64
CA LYS A 21 -15.41 5.14 1.33
C LYS A 21 -15.16 3.94 0.44
N TYR A 22 -16.09 3.63 -0.47
CA TYR A 22 -15.87 2.59 -1.46
C TYR A 22 -14.65 2.87 -2.36
N LYS A 23 -14.46 4.12 -2.81
CA LYS A 23 -13.30 4.49 -3.62
C LYS A 23 -11.99 4.32 -2.85
N ILE A 24 -11.95 4.79 -1.60
CA ILE A 24 -10.78 4.66 -0.72
C ILE A 24 -10.43 3.18 -0.52
N TRP A 25 -11.44 2.37 -0.18
CA TRP A 25 -11.27 0.93 0.02
C TRP A 25 -10.78 0.23 -1.24
N ARG A 26 -11.34 0.53 -2.41
CA ARG A 26 -10.93 -0.07 -3.70
C ARG A 26 -9.50 0.31 -4.05
N ILE A 27 -9.08 1.55 -3.79
CA ILE A 27 -7.69 1.99 -4.01
C ILE A 27 -6.73 1.21 -3.10
N LEU A 28 -7.04 1.08 -1.81
CA LEU A 28 -6.24 0.30 -0.87
C LEU A 28 -6.18 -1.18 -1.26
N ALA A 29 -7.31 -1.75 -1.67
CA ALA A 29 -7.40 -3.14 -2.11
C ALA A 29 -6.52 -3.40 -3.33
N ILE A 30 -6.45 -2.49 -4.31
CA ILE A 30 -5.56 -2.62 -5.46
C ILE A 30 -4.08 -2.47 -5.07
N ILE A 31 -3.77 -1.55 -4.14
CA ILE A 31 -2.39 -1.32 -3.69
C ILE A 31 -1.83 -2.51 -2.92
N GLU A 32 -2.63 -3.12 -2.05
CA GLU A 32 -2.19 -4.18 -1.13
C GLU A 32 -2.38 -5.59 -1.69
N SER A 33 -3.25 -5.77 -2.70
CA SER A 33 -3.58 -7.10 -3.22
C SER A 33 -2.82 -7.42 -4.49
N ASP A 34 -2.16 -8.58 -4.49
CA ASP A 34 -1.58 -9.19 -5.70
C ASP A 34 -2.64 -9.75 -6.66
N PHE A 35 -3.92 -9.80 -6.25
CA PHE A 35 -4.99 -10.46 -7.00
C PHE A 35 -5.88 -9.50 -7.80
N VAL A 36 -5.80 -8.19 -7.53
CA VAL A 36 -6.63 -7.20 -8.23
C VAL A 36 -5.87 -6.68 -9.44
N ALA A 37 -6.13 -7.26 -10.62
CA ALA A 37 -5.49 -6.88 -11.88
C ALA A 37 -6.07 -5.58 -12.49
N GLU A 38 -6.43 -4.61 -11.65
CA GLU A 38 -7.02 -3.35 -12.09
C GLU A 38 -6.00 -2.22 -12.05
N LYS A 39 -5.94 -1.39 -13.10
CA LYS A 39 -5.06 -0.21 -13.12
C LYS A 39 -5.71 0.94 -12.35
N LEU A 40 -4.96 1.53 -11.43
CA LEU A 40 -5.34 2.77 -10.77
C LEU A 40 -5.13 3.97 -11.67
N ASP A 41 -6.08 4.89 -11.66
CA ASP A 41 -5.90 6.21 -12.25
C ASP A 41 -5.01 7.08 -11.35
N LYS A 42 -4.07 7.79 -11.96
CA LYS A 42 -3.08 8.58 -11.25
C LYS A 42 -3.73 9.73 -10.45
N GLU A 43 -4.69 10.41 -11.04
CA GLU A 43 -5.34 11.56 -10.42
C GLU A 43 -6.30 11.13 -9.33
N GLU A 44 -7.00 10.01 -9.50
CA GLU A 44 -7.82 9.39 -8.46
C GLU A 44 -6.99 9.09 -7.20
N VAL A 45 -5.80 8.50 -7.36
CA VAL A 45 -4.91 8.20 -6.22
C VAL A 45 -4.39 9.46 -5.56
N LYS A 46 -4.08 10.52 -6.33
CA LYS A 46 -3.65 11.81 -5.77
C LYS A 46 -4.75 12.47 -4.92
N ILE A 47 -6.00 12.40 -5.37
CA ILE A 47 -7.16 12.95 -4.65
C ILE A 47 -7.38 12.17 -3.33
N ALA A 48 -7.30 10.84 -3.37
CA ALA A 48 -7.46 9.99 -2.20
C ALA A 48 -6.23 10.00 -1.26
N TRP A 49 -5.08 10.50 -1.73
CA TRP A 49 -3.80 10.41 -1.02
C TRP A 49 -3.82 10.87 0.44
N PRO A 50 -4.47 12.01 0.81
CA PRO A 50 -4.52 12.47 2.20
C PRO A 50 -5.17 11.47 3.17
N GLN A 51 -6.02 10.58 2.66
CA GLN A 51 -6.79 9.61 3.45
C GLN A 51 -6.12 8.23 3.50
N ILE A 52 -5.38 7.84 2.46
CA ILE A 52 -4.79 6.49 2.35
C ILE A 52 -3.33 6.41 2.77
N LYS A 53 -2.56 7.50 2.67
CA LYS A 53 -1.09 7.46 2.84
C LYS A 53 -0.63 6.91 4.20
N ASP A 54 -1.44 7.03 5.24
CA ASP A 54 -1.09 6.58 6.59
C ASP A 54 -1.58 5.15 6.89
N GLN A 55 -2.30 4.55 5.95
CA GLN A 55 -2.82 3.18 6.03
C GLN A 55 -2.00 2.17 5.21
N ILE A 56 -1.07 2.66 4.38
CA ILE A 56 -0.25 1.86 3.46
C ILE A 56 1.12 1.59 4.11
N ASP A 57 1.70 0.42 3.84
CA ASP A 57 3.07 0.09 4.26
C ASP A 57 4.07 1.22 3.88
N PRO A 58 5.03 1.59 4.74
CA PRO A 58 5.96 2.68 4.48
C PRO A 58 6.78 2.56 3.18
N TRP A 59 7.10 1.35 2.73
CA TRP A 59 7.83 1.11 1.48
C TRP A 59 6.91 1.24 0.27
N THR A 60 5.72 0.65 0.33
CA THR A 60 4.68 0.81 -0.70
C THR A 60 4.31 2.28 -0.85
N ARG A 61 4.16 3.01 0.25
CA ARG A 61 3.93 4.47 0.26
C ARG A 61 5.04 5.22 -0.48
N ARG A 62 6.31 4.93 -0.19
CA ARG A 62 7.45 5.57 -0.86
C ARG A 62 7.47 5.28 -2.36
N ALA A 63 7.18 4.03 -2.75
CA ALA A 63 7.09 3.64 -4.15
C ALA A 63 5.96 4.40 -4.86
N LEU A 64 4.78 4.48 -4.26
CA LEU A 64 3.67 5.27 -4.79
C LEU A 64 4.01 6.75 -4.88
N GLU A 65 4.67 7.33 -3.88
CA GLU A 65 5.07 8.73 -3.92
C GLU A 65 6.07 9.05 -5.03
N TYR A 66 6.96 8.11 -5.33
CA TYR A 66 7.83 8.19 -6.48
C TYR A 66 7.05 8.11 -7.80
N LEU A 67 6.12 7.17 -7.95
CA LEU A 67 5.31 7.03 -9.18
C LEU A 67 4.37 8.23 -9.41
N LEU A 68 3.81 8.78 -8.34
CA LEU A 68 2.82 9.85 -8.40
C LEU A 68 3.47 11.23 -8.59
N TRP A 69 4.53 11.52 -7.85
CA TRP A 69 5.17 12.85 -7.78
C TRP A 69 6.66 12.87 -8.06
N GLY A 70 7.30 11.74 -8.35
CA GLY A 70 8.75 11.67 -8.55
C GLY A 70 9.56 11.88 -7.27
N LYS A 71 8.94 11.74 -6.09
CA LYS A 71 9.66 11.93 -4.82
C LYS A 71 10.70 10.83 -4.64
N GLN A 72 11.96 11.24 -4.52
CA GLN A 72 13.07 10.34 -4.23
C GLN A 72 13.33 10.32 -2.73
N TYR A 73 13.34 9.12 -2.15
CA TYR A 73 13.72 8.92 -0.76
C TYR A 73 15.13 8.34 -0.73
N SER A 74 16.00 8.91 0.10
CA SER A 74 17.20 8.19 0.49
C SER A 74 16.79 6.93 1.25
N LEU A 75 17.46 5.81 0.97
CA LEU A 75 17.31 4.62 1.79
C LEU A 75 17.60 4.99 3.25
N PRO A 76 16.91 4.40 4.24
CA PRO A 76 17.25 4.60 5.63
C PRO A 76 18.75 4.32 5.82
N ASN A 77 19.49 5.26 6.41
CA ASN A 77 20.92 5.12 6.69
C ASN A 77 21.25 3.97 7.67
N ASN A 78 20.24 3.26 8.19
CA ASN A 78 20.38 2.17 9.17
C ASN A 78 20.19 0.76 8.56
N LEU A 79 20.61 0.53 7.30
CA LEU A 79 20.72 -0.80 6.72
C LEU A 79 21.80 -1.63 7.48
N THR A 80 21.50 -2.09 8.69
CA THR A 80 22.36 -2.92 9.53
C THR A 80 22.49 -4.36 9.02
N TRP A 81 21.78 -4.73 7.97
CA TRP A 81 21.71 -6.10 7.45
C TRP A 81 23.06 -6.63 6.93
N TRP A 82 23.96 -5.75 6.52
CA TRP A 82 25.32 -6.10 6.08
C TRP A 82 26.36 -6.17 7.21
N ASN A 83 26.00 -5.79 8.45
CA ASN A 83 26.94 -5.77 9.59
C ASN A 83 27.06 -7.13 10.31
N LYS A 84 26.53 -8.23 9.74
CA LYS A 84 26.80 -9.59 10.22
C LYS A 84 28.18 -10.09 9.78
N ARG A 85 29.25 -9.40 10.15
CA ARG A 85 30.57 -10.05 10.25
C ARG A 85 30.75 -10.46 11.70
N PRO A 86 30.89 -11.76 12.03
CA PRO A 86 31.32 -12.12 13.37
C PRO A 86 32.68 -11.45 13.59
N LYS A 87 32.79 -10.63 14.65
CA LYS A 87 34.10 -10.15 15.11
C LYS A 87 34.88 -11.41 15.47
N THR A 88 35.86 -11.76 14.66
CA THR A 88 36.86 -12.74 15.07
C THR A 88 37.53 -12.20 16.32
N LEU A 89 37.28 -12.85 17.45
CA LEU A 89 38.02 -12.61 18.68
C LEU A 89 39.47 -13.05 18.41
N LYS A 90 40.39 -12.08 18.45
CA LYS A 90 41.84 -12.34 18.52
C LYS A 90 42.21 -12.74 19.93
#